data_AF-A0A183HW36-F1
#
_entry.id   AF-A0A183HW36-F1
#
_cell.length_a   1.000
_cell.length_b   1.000
_cell.length_c   1.000
_cell.angle_alpha   90.00
_cell.angle_beta   90.00
_cell.angle_gamma   90.00
#
_symmetry.space_group_name_H-M   'P 1'
#
loop_
_entity.id
_entity.type
_entity.pdbx_description
1 polymer ?
#
loop_
_entity_poly.entity_id
_entity_poly.type
_entity_poly.pdbx_seq_one_letter_code
_entity_poly.pdbx_strand_id
1 'polypeptide(L)'
;MWFEERSWSNLKMSSMLVEEWRDLWSIKIDMIVASLAYVFATTNFLNLPELILRNGGLAFVAAYIASLLICVLPVIVMEFSVGQLVGRAPIKALYNICPLFK
;
A
#
# COMPACT_ATOMS: atom_id res chain seq x y z
N MET A 1 -34.87 -4.21 -24.32
CA MET A 1 -34.77 -3.78 -22.91
C MET A 1 -34.39 -4.92 -21.96
N TRP A 2 -35.04 -6.09 -22.01
CA TRP A 2 -34.77 -7.23 -21.09
C TRP A 2 -33.35 -7.84 -21.14
N PHE A 3 -32.65 -7.77 -22.28
CA PHE A 3 -31.31 -8.34 -22.42
C PHE A 3 -30.24 -7.58 -21.61
N GLU A 4 -30.45 -6.27 -21.45
CA GLU A 4 -29.51 -5.39 -20.78
C GLU A 4 -29.61 -5.56 -19.27
N GLU A 5 -30.83 -5.60 -18.72
CA GLU A 5 -31.09 -5.83 -17.28
C GLU A 5 -30.49 -7.14 -16.78
N ARG A 6 -30.57 -8.20 -17.59
CA ARG A 6 -29.97 -9.50 -17.28
C ARG A 6 -28.43 -9.45 -17.30
N SER A 7 -27.83 -8.63 -18.16
CA SER A 7 -26.37 -8.42 -18.17
C SER A 7 -25.91 -7.71 -16.89
N TRP A 8 -26.61 -6.62 -16.52
CA TRP A 8 -26.34 -5.87 -15.31
C TRP A 8 -26.52 -6.71 -14.03
N SER A 9 -27.52 -7.59 -13.97
CA SER A 9 -27.73 -8.47 -12.81
C SER A 9 -26.61 -9.51 -12.65
N ASN A 10 -26.12 -10.08 -13.75
CA ASN A 10 -25.04 -11.07 -13.73
C ASN A 10 -23.68 -10.45 -13.38
N LEU A 11 -23.40 -9.24 -13.87
CA LEU A 11 -22.19 -8.49 -13.49
C LEU A 11 -22.20 -8.13 -12.01
N LYS A 12 -23.35 -7.68 -11.48
CA LYS A 12 -23.51 -7.33 -10.07
C LYS A 12 -23.41 -8.56 -9.16
N MET A 13 -23.92 -9.71 -9.60
CA MET A 13 -23.81 -10.99 -8.88
C MET A 13 -22.37 -11.52 -8.89
N SER A 14 -21.67 -11.43 -10.02
CA SER A 14 -20.26 -11.81 -10.11
C SER A 14 -19.35 -10.92 -9.24
N SER A 15 -19.58 -9.60 -9.19
CA SER A 15 -18.83 -8.72 -8.29
C SER A 15 -19.07 -9.01 -6.81
N MET A 16 -20.30 -9.36 -6.41
CA MET A 16 -20.63 -9.71 -5.03
C MET A 16 -19.97 -11.04 -4.60
N LEU A 17 -19.99 -12.06 -5.45
CA LEU A 17 -19.31 -13.34 -5.18
C LEU A 17 -17.79 -13.18 -5.13
N VAL A 18 -17.20 -12.32 -5.98
CA VAL A 18 -15.75 -12.05 -5.99
C VAL A 18 -15.29 -11.31 -4.73
N GLU A 19 -16.15 -10.50 -4.09
CA GLU A 19 -15.84 -9.90 -2.79
C GLU A 19 -15.90 -10.93 -1.65
N GLU A 20 -16.81 -11.90 -1.70
CA GLU A 20 -16.90 -12.97 -0.70
C GLU A 20 -15.67 -13.89 -0.65
N TRP A 21 -14.89 -14.02 -1.74
CA TRP A 21 -13.69 -14.86 -1.80
C TRP A 21 -12.39 -14.16 -1.35
N ARG A 22 -12.42 -12.90 -0.90
CA ARG A 22 -11.22 -12.24 -0.35
C ARG A 22 -11.11 -12.52 1.14
N ASP A 23 -10.01 -13.16 1.53
CA ASP A 23 -9.63 -13.28 2.93
C ASP A 23 -9.43 -11.89 3.54
N LEU A 24 -10.20 -11.60 4.58
CA LEU A 24 -10.11 -10.40 5.40
C LEU A 24 -9.18 -10.66 6.58
N TRP A 25 -8.45 -9.63 7.01
CA TRP A 25 -7.67 -9.72 8.23
C TRP A 25 -8.61 -9.83 9.43
N SER A 26 -8.36 -10.80 10.32
CA SER A 26 -9.16 -11.01 11.54
C SER A 26 -9.16 -9.78 12.45
N ILE A 27 -8.00 -9.11 12.58
CA ILE A 27 -7.82 -7.92 13.41
C ILE A 27 -7.02 -6.84 12.66
N LYS A 28 -7.39 -5.57 12.84
CA LYS A 28 -6.71 -4.42 12.22
C LYS A 28 -5.23 -4.31 12.58
N ILE A 29 -4.87 -4.73 13.79
CA ILE A 29 -3.49 -4.74 14.29
C ILE A 29 -2.61 -5.70 13.48
N ASP A 30 -3.13 -6.85 13.05
CA ASP A 30 -2.35 -7.82 12.27
C ASP A 30 -1.85 -7.21 10.96
N MET A 31 -2.70 -6.40 10.31
CA MET A 31 -2.33 -5.63 9.13
C MET A 31 -1.22 -4.61 9.43
N ILE A 32 -1.32 -3.88 10.55
CA ILE A 32 -0.33 -2.86 10.94
C ILE A 32 1.01 -3.55 11.26
N VAL A 33 0.99 -4.63 12.04
CA VAL A 33 2.20 -5.38 12.41
C VAL A 33 2.88 -5.97 11.17
N ALA A 34 2.11 -6.58 10.26
CA ALA A 34 2.65 -7.10 9.00
C ALA A 34 3.28 -5.99 8.14
N SER A 35 2.63 -4.83 8.06
CA SER A 35 3.17 -3.68 7.30
C SER A 35 4.43 -3.09 7.92
N LEU A 36 4.51 -2.98 9.25
CA LEU A 36 5.71 -2.54 9.94
C LEU A 36 6.86 -3.53 9.73
N ALA A 37 6.59 -4.83 9.83
CA ALA A 37 7.58 -5.86 9.56
C ALA A 37 8.16 -5.75 8.14
N TYR A 38 7.31 -5.46 7.13
CA TYR A 38 7.75 -5.22 5.76
C TYR A 38 8.66 -3.98 5.64
N VAL A 39 8.29 -2.87 6.27
CA VAL A 39 9.11 -1.64 6.28
C VAL A 39 10.45 -1.91 6.96
N PHE A 40 10.44 -2.60 8.11
CA PHE A 40 11.67 -2.94 8.83
C PHE A 40 12.57 -3.90 8.05
N ALA A 41 11.98 -4.89 7.35
CA ALA A 41 12.72 -5.85 6.52
C ALA A 41 13.34 -5.21 5.27
N THR A 42 12.67 -4.21 4.69
CA THR A 42 13.18 -3.49 3.51
C THR A 42 14.23 -2.45 3.90
N THR A 43 14.17 -1.93 5.12
CA THR A 43 15.10 -0.91 5.59
C THR A 43 16.44 -1.54 5.99
N ASN A 44 17.52 -1.07 5.36
CA ASN A 44 18.87 -1.52 5.68
C ASN A 44 19.42 -0.85 6.95
N PHE A 45 18.92 -1.25 8.12
CA PHE A 45 19.38 -0.70 9.41
C PHE A 45 20.83 -1.03 9.75
N LEU A 46 21.37 -2.13 9.23
CA LEU A 46 22.71 -2.60 9.61
C LEU A 46 23.83 -1.79 8.94
N ASN A 47 23.60 -1.25 7.74
CA ASN A 47 24.59 -0.40 7.05
C ASN A 47 24.43 1.09 7.39
N LEU A 48 23.32 1.45 8.02
CA LEU A 48 23.01 2.82 8.41
C LEU A 48 24.04 3.44 9.39
N PRO A 49 24.59 2.72 10.39
CA PRO A 49 25.63 3.24 11.28
C PRO A 49 26.90 3.67 10.54
N GLU A 50 27.35 2.89 9.56
CA GLU A 50 28.54 3.23 8.77
C GLU A 50 28.31 4.46 7.89
N LEU A 51 27.12 4.58 7.30
CA LEU A 51 26.75 5.72 6.48
C LEU A 51 26.74 7.03 7.28
N ILE A 52 26.24 6.99 8.52
CA ILE A 52 26.24 8.14 9.43
C ILE A 52 27.66 8.57 9.77
N LEU A 53 28.52 7.61 10.13
CA LEU A 53 29.90 7.90 10.53
C LEU A 53 30.72 8.52 9.39
N ARG A 54 30.46 8.11 8.14
CA ARG A 54 31.17 8.62 6.95
C ARG A 54 30.67 9.98 6.48
N ASN A 55 29.38 10.29 6.67
CA ASN A 55 28.75 11.48 6.08
C ASN A 55 28.58 12.65 7.09
N GLY A 56 29.42 12.70 8.14
CA GLY A 56 29.42 13.83 9.09
C GLY A 56 28.55 13.63 10.34
N GLY A 57 28.19 12.39 10.66
CA GLY A 57 27.58 12.04 11.95
C GLY A 57 26.14 12.55 12.11
N LEU A 58 25.88 13.21 13.24
CA LEU A 58 24.54 13.55 13.72
C LEU A 58 23.75 14.51 12.80
N ALA A 59 24.43 15.39 12.05
CA ALA A 59 23.77 16.28 11.10
C ALA A 59 23.09 15.50 9.95
N PHE A 60 23.74 14.44 9.47
CA PHE A 60 23.18 13.55 8.46
C PHE A 60 21.99 12.74 9.00
N VAL A 61 22.05 12.32 10.28
CA VAL A 61 20.94 11.63 10.95
C VAL A 61 19.70 12.51 11.02
N ALA A 62 19.87 13.78 11.41
CA ALA A 62 18.76 14.72 11.51
C ALA A 62 18.09 14.96 10.14
N ALA A 63 18.89 15.16 9.09
CA ALA A 63 18.38 15.30 7.72
C ALA A 63 17.69 14.01 7.23
N TYR A 64 18.25 12.84 7.55
CA TYR A 64 17.66 11.54 7.21
C TYR A 64 16.29 11.35 7.86
N ILE A 65 16.17 11.58 9.17
CA ILE A 65 14.88 11.48 9.88
C ILE A 65 13.87 12.49 9.34
N ALA A 66 14.29 13.73 9.06
CA ALA A 66 13.41 14.73 8.46
C ALA A 66 12.89 14.27 7.08
N SER A 67 13.76 13.72 6.24
CA SER A 67 13.37 13.18 4.93
C SER A 67 12.45 11.97 5.03
N LEU A 68 12.63 11.10 6.04
CA LEU A 68 11.73 9.99 6.32
C LEU A 68 10.34 10.51 6.71
N LEU A 69 10.26 11.49 7.61
CA LEU A 69 8.96 12.04 8.02
C LEU A 69 8.25 12.78 6.88
N ILE A 70 9.00 13.52 6.05
CA ILE A 70 8.41 14.31 4.97
C ILE A 70 8.04 13.46 3.76
N CYS A 71 8.81 12.43 3.43
CA CYS A 71 8.57 11.63 2.22
C CYS A 71 7.92 10.28 2.54
N VAL A 72 8.42 9.55 3.55
CA VAL A 72 7.95 8.18 3.83
C VAL A 72 6.57 8.19 4.48
N LEU A 73 6.32 9.08 5.45
CA LEU A 73 5.01 9.17 6.09
C LEU A 73 3.86 9.43 5.10
N PRO A 74 3.90 10.44 4.21
CA PRO A 74 2.81 10.65 3.27
C PRO A 74 2.70 9.55 2.23
N VAL A 75 3.81 8.94 1.79
CA VAL A 75 3.76 7.81 0.85
C VAL A 75 3.05 6.62 1.47
N ILE A 76 3.36 6.29 2.73
CA ILE A 76 2.69 5.19 3.46
C ILE A 76 1.19 5.48 3.62
N VAL A 77 0.81 6.70 4.01
CA VAL A 77 -0.60 7.08 4.16
C VAL A 77 -1.33 7.04 2.83
N MET A 78 -0.71 7.50 1.75
CA MET A 78 -1.25 7.44 0.40
C MET A 78 -1.46 5.99 -0.04
N GLU A 79 -0.47 5.14 0.17
CA GLU A 79 -0.50 3.74 -0.22
C GLU A 79 -1.58 2.96 0.54
N PHE A 80 -1.70 3.19 1.86
CA PHE A 80 -2.80 2.61 2.63
C PHE A 80 -4.15 3.13 2.16
N SER A 81 -4.29 4.43 1.91
CA SER A 81 -5.55 5.02 1.45
C SER A 81 -5.98 4.43 0.11
N VAL A 82 -5.06 4.28 -0.84
CA VAL A 82 -5.30 3.63 -2.14
C VAL A 82 -5.64 2.15 -1.96
N GLY A 83 -4.93 1.44 -1.08
CA GLY A 83 -5.19 0.03 -0.78
C GLY A 83 -6.59 -0.22 -0.21
N GLN A 84 -7.06 0.65 0.69
CA GLN A 84 -8.40 0.59 1.27
C GLN A 84 -9.49 0.96 0.26
N LEU A 85 -9.24 1.94 -0.62
CA LEU A 85 -10.23 2.40 -1.61
C LEU A 85 -10.43 1.42 -2.76
N VAL A 86 -9.34 0.84 -3.29
CA VAL A 86 -9.45 -0.06 -4.45
C VAL A 86 -9.77 -1.48 -4.01
N GLY A 87 -9.27 -1.92 -2.84
CA GLY A 87 -9.51 -3.28 -2.38
C GLY A 87 -9.13 -4.32 -3.44
N ARG A 88 -8.02 -4.11 -4.17
CA ARG A 88 -7.44 -4.99 -5.21
C ARG A 88 -5.91 -4.97 -5.14
N ALA A 89 -5.25 -5.91 -5.81
CA ALA A 89 -3.78 -5.94 -5.91
C ALA A 89 -3.25 -4.64 -6.55
N PRO A 90 -2.04 -4.17 -6.18
CA PRO A 90 -1.52 -2.85 -6.58
C PRO A 90 -1.46 -2.65 -8.11
N ILE A 91 -1.12 -3.70 -8.87
CA ILE A 91 -1.15 -3.68 -10.34
C ILE A 91 -2.57 -3.41 -10.87
N LYS A 92 -3.57 -4.08 -10.30
CA LYS A 92 -4.98 -3.87 -10.67
C LYS A 92 -5.52 -2.53 -10.18
N ALA A 93 -5.00 -2.01 -9.07
CA ALA A 93 -5.34 -0.70 -8.54
C ALA A 93 -4.85 0.43 -9.45
N LEU A 94 -3.62 0.33 -9.94
CA LEU A 94 -3.05 1.31 -10.87
C LEU A 94 -3.84 1.39 -12.18
N TYR A 95 -4.24 0.25 -12.75
CA TYR A 95 -5.10 0.21 -13.94
C TYR A 95 -6.46 0.89 -13.73
N ASN A 96 -7.03 0.82 -12.52
CA ASN A 96 -8.32 1.44 -12.19
C ASN A 96 -8.20 2.95 -11.95
N ILE A 97 -7.07 3.43 -11.43
CA ILE A 97 -6.86 4.85 -11.12
C ILE A 97 -6.41 5.63 -12.35
N CYS A 98 -5.53 5.05 -13.16
CA CYS A 98 -5.01 5.66 -14.37
C CYS A 98 -5.07 4.67 -15.54
N PRO A 99 -5.98 4.87 -16.52
CA PRO A 99 -6.07 3.98 -17.69
C PRO A 99 -4.83 4.06 -18.61
N LEU A 100 -3.94 5.02 -18.36
CA LEU A 100 -2.69 5.24 -19.09
C LEU A 100 -1.62 4.18 -18.79
N PHE A 101 -1.71 3.51 -17.64
CA PHE A 101 -0.78 2.48 -17.22
C PHE A 101 -1.25 1.07 -17.58
N LYS A 102 -2.31 0.91 -18.40
CA LYS A 102 -2.81 -0.37 -18.89
C LYS A 102 -1.84 -1.11 -19.81
#